data_AF-A0A4Y4M5U6-F1
#
_entry.id   AF-A0A4Y4M5U6-F1
#
_cell.length_a   1.000
_cell.length_b   1.000
_cell.length_c   1.000
_cell.angle_alpha   90.00
_cell.angle_beta   90.00
_cell.angle_gamma   90.00
#
_symmetry.space_group_name_H-M   'P 1'
#
loop_
_entity.id
_entity.type
_entity.pdbx_description
1 polymer ?
#
loop_
_entity_poly.entity_id
_entity_poly.type
_entity_poly.pdbx_seq_one_letter_code
_entity_poly.pdbx_strand_id
1 'polypeptide(L)'
;MNLKLLILIGITLFSFSFSQVKLSKREDLSRINKNWRLTKTISGTYGIIDKSGNIIVQPVYSKINKFGEYSNDLAMVKNISGSYGFINLSGTEAIPARYELKYIQNNFSSLYKKYIK
;
A
#
# COMPACT_ATOMS: atom_id res chain seq x y z
N MET A 1 -11.86 28.11 13.57
CA MET A 1 -12.06 26.79 12.92
C MET A 1 -11.69 25.73 13.93
N ASN A 2 -12.65 24.89 14.37
CA ASN A 2 -12.48 24.01 15.54
C ASN A 2 -11.87 22.65 15.14
N LEU A 3 -11.00 22.09 15.99
CA LEU A 3 -10.33 20.80 15.75
C LEU A 3 -11.31 19.65 15.47
N LYS A 4 -12.51 19.67 16.08
CA LYS A 4 -13.60 18.73 15.80
C LYS A 4 -14.10 18.81 14.36
N LEU A 5 -14.12 20.01 13.77
CA LEU A 5 -14.55 20.24 12.38
C LEU A 5 -13.51 19.69 11.39
N LEU A 6 -12.20 19.83 11.69
CA LEU A 6 -11.13 19.24 10.88
C LEU A 6 -11.16 17.71 10.88
N ILE A 7 -11.40 17.08 12.03
CA ILE A 7 -11.51 15.61 12.13
C ILE A 7 -12.74 15.10 11.37
N LEU A 8 -13.88 15.80 11.46
CA LEU A 8 -15.11 15.42 10.77
C LEU A 8 -14.97 15.52 9.24
N ILE A 9 -14.30 16.57 8.74
CA ILE A 9 -14.00 16.74 7.31
C ILE A 9 -13.03 15.65 6.83
N GLY A 10 -12.04 15.26 7.65
CA GLY A 10 -11.15 14.14 7.35
C GLY A 10 -11.87 12.81 7.19
N ILE A 11 -12.85 12.53 8.05
CA ILE A 11 -13.65 11.27 8.02
C ILE A 11 -14.61 11.25 6.82
N THR A 12 -15.22 12.37 6.44
CA THR A 12 -16.13 12.42 5.29
C THR A 12 -15.39 12.37 3.96
N LEU A 13 -14.22 13.02 3.85
CA LEU A 13 -13.33 12.88 2.69
C LEU A 13 -12.78 11.44 2.55
N PHE A 14 -12.61 10.72 3.67
CA PHE A 14 -12.22 9.31 3.69
C PHE A 14 -13.32 8.38 3.13
N SER A 15 -14.59 8.74 3.32
CA SER A 15 -15.74 7.93 2.87
C SER A 15 -16.08 8.15 1.39
N PHE A 16 -15.71 9.29 0.80
CA PHE A 16 -16.05 9.63 -0.59
C PHE A 16 -15.20 8.89 -1.64
N SER A 17 -14.05 8.32 -1.25
CA SER A 17 -13.14 7.65 -2.19
C SER A 17 -13.58 6.23 -2.61
N PHE A 18 -14.66 5.69 -2.02
CA PHE A 18 -15.11 4.31 -2.26
C PHE A 18 -15.70 4.07 -3.67
N SER A 19 -16.23 5.09 -4.35
CA SER A 19 -16.92 4.91 -5.64
C SER A 19 -15.99 4.80 -6.86
N GLN A 20 -14.68 5.03 -6.71
CA GLN A 20 -13.77 5.24 -7.85
C GLN A 20 -12.75 4.10 -8.07
N VAL A 21 -12.97 2.94 -7.44
CA VAL A 21 -12.05 1.80 -7.51
C VAL A 21 -12.48 0.87 -8.64
N LYS A 22 -11.67 0.78 -9.70
CA LYS A 22 -11.87 -0.15 -10.82
C LYS A 22 -11.07 -1.42 -10.57
N LEU A 23 -11.74 -2.57 -10.52
CA LEU A 23 -11.06 -3.87 -10.39
C LEU A 23 -10.12 -4.07 -11.59
N SER A 24 -8.80 -3.98 -11.36
CA SER A 24 -7.81 -4.23 -12.41
C SER A 24 -7.63 -5.74 -12.64
N LYS A 25 -7.23 -6.09 -13.88
CA LYS A 25 -6.90 -7.45 -14.31
C LYS A 25 -5.95 -8.12 -13.30
N ARG A 26 -6.27 -9.36 -12.91
CA ARG A 26 -5.77 -10.08 -11.72
C ARG A 26 -4.23 -10.15 -11.66
N GLU A 27 -3.61 -9.47 -10.71
CA GLU A 27 -2.35 -9.97 -10.13
C GLU A 27 -2.72 -10.97 -9.02
N ASP A 28 -2.17 -12.18 -9.13
CA ASP A 28 -2.54 -13.29 -8.25
C ASP A 28 -1.84 -13.18 -6.88
N LEU A 29 -2.54 -12.59 -5.91
CA LEU A 29 -2.12 -12.56 -4.51
C LEU A 29 -2.48 -13.86 -3.75
N SER A 30 -2.99 -14.90 -4.44
CA SER A 30 -3.43 -16.16 -3.81
C SER A 30 -2.36 -16.86 -2.99
N ARG A 31 -1.08 -16.73 -3.38
CA ARG A 31 0.07 -17.27 -2.65
C ARG A 31 0.19 -16.72 -1.22
N ILE A 32 -0.33 -15.52 -0.99
CA ILE A 32 -0.26 -14.82 0.29
C ILE A 32 -1.62 -14.87 0.98
N ASN A 33 -2.67 -14.46 0.27
CA ASN A 33 -4.03 -14.48 0.76
C ASN A 33 -5.01 -14.60 -0.41
N LYS A 34 -5.71 -15.74 -0.49
CA LYS A 34 -6.74 -16.04 -1.51
C LYS A 34 -7.93 -15.05 -1.53
N ASN A 35 -8.05 -14.20 -0.52
CA ASN A 35 -9.12 -13.21 -0.40
C ASN A 35 -8.67 -11.81 -0.80
N TRP A 36 -7.38 -11.57 -0.99
CA TRP A 36 -6.87 -10.25 -1.37
C TRP A 36 -6.90 -10.06 -2.88
N ARG A 37 -7.20 -8.83 -3.29
CA ARG A 37 -7.22 -8.41 -4.69
C ARG A 37 -6.47 -7.11 -4.85
N LEU A 38 -5.48 -7.11 -5.73
CA LEU A 38 -4.89 -5.87 -6.21
C LEU A 38 -5.97 -5.06 -6.92
N THR A 39 -6.09 -3.79 -6.56
CA THR A 39 -7.08 -2.90 -7.14
C THR A 39 -6.45 -1.61 -7.63
N LYS A 40 -7.09 -0.94 -8.59
CA LYS A 40 -6.61 0.28 -9.20
C LYS A 40 -7.70 1.36 -9.17
N THR A 41 -7.37 2.55 -8.70
CA THR A 41 -8.28 3.70 -8.80
C THR A 41 -8.37 4.18 -10.24
N ILE A 42 -9.40 4.98 -10.55
CA ILE A 42 -9.49 5.68 -11.83
C ILE A 42 -8.29 6.64 -12.04
N SER A 43 -7.72 7.21 -10.98
CA SER A 43 -6.52 8.05 -11.04
C SER A 43 -5.22 7.26 -11.26
N GLY A 44 -5.28 5.93 -11.23
CA GLY A 44 -4.18 5.05 -11.60
C GLY A 44 -3.30 4.58 -10.45
N THR A 45 -3.69 4.85 -9.20
CA THR A 45 -3.03 4.34 -8.00
C THR A 45 -3.53 2.95 -7.62
N TYR A 46 -2.68 2.19 -6.94
CA TYR A 46 -2.91 0.79 -6.56
C TYR A 46 -3.02 0.64 -5.05
N GLY A 47 -3.91 -0.26 -4.66
CA GLY A 47 -4.12 -0.71 -3.28
C GLY A 47 -4.53 -2.18 -3.25
N ILE A 48 -4.90 -2.66 -2.08
CA ILE A 48 -5.36 -4.04 -1.87
C ILE A 48 -6.70 -3.99 -1.14
N ILE A 49 -7.66 -4.72 -1.66
CA ILE A 49 -8.97 -4.91 -1.04
C ILE A 49 -9.22 -6.39 -0.77
N ASP A 50 -10.08 -6.69 0.20
CA ASP A 50 -10.61 -8.05 0.37
C ASP A 50 -11.74 -8.35 -0.62
N LYS A 51 -12.31 -9.56 -0.55
CA LYS A 51 -13.46 -9.98 -1.38
C LYS A 51 -14.74 -9.20 -1.11
N SER A 52 -14.88 -8.64 0.09
CA SER A 52 -16.03 -7.82 0.49
C SER A 52 -15.86 -6.35 0.07
N GLY A 53 -14.70 -5.99 -0.49
CA GLY A 53 -14.38 -4.63 -0.90
C GLY A 53 -13.77 -3.77 0.21
N ASN A 54 -13.47 -4.34 1.38
CA ASN A 54 -12.81 -3.60 2.45
C ASN A 54 -11.36 -3.29 2.06
N ILE A 55 -10.92 -2.07 2.34
CA ILE A 55 -9.56 -1.62 2.06
C ILE A 55 -8.60 -2.25 3.07
N ILE A 56 -7.66 -3.04 2.56
CA ILE A 56 -6.53 -3.58 3.32
C ILE A 56 -5.32 -2.67 3.19
N VAL A 57 -5.02 -2.23 1.96
CA VAL A 57 -3.98 -1.26 1.64
C VAL A 57 -4.63 -0.12 0.89
N GLN A 58 -4.49 1.11 1.40
CA GLN A 58 -5.05 2.28 0.72
C GLN A 58 -4.49 2.38 -0.70
N PRO A 59 -5.34 2.72 -1.69
CA PRO A 59 -4.90 2.75 -3.06
C PRO A 59 -4.18 4.08 -3.39
N VAL A 60 -3.00 4.26 -2.80
CA VAL A 60 -2.20 5.49 -2.85
C VAL A 60 -0.85 5.30 -3.55
N TYR A 61 -0.52 4.07 -3.94
CA TYR A 61 0.77 3.74 -4.55
C TYR A 61 0.71 3.80 -6.06
N SER A 62 1.76 4.25 -6.73
CA SER A 62 1.89 4.12 -8.18
C SER A 62 2.21 2.69 -8.61
N LYS A 63 2.73 1.85 -7.70
CA LYS A 63 2.99 0.42 -7.91
C LYS A 63 3.03 -0.34 -6.58
N ILE A 64 2.52 -1.58 -6.60
CA ILE A 64 2.71 -2.59 -5.54
C ILE A 64 3.33 -3.82 -6.22
N ASN A 65 4.50 -4.26 -5.76
CA ASN A 65 5.15 -5.48 -6.24
C ASN A 65 4.58 -6.72 -5.54
N LYS A 66 4.97 -7.91 -6.01
CA LYS A 66 4.63 -9.16 -5.33
C LYS A 66 5.30 -9.23 -3.96
N PHE A 67 4.61 -9.86 -3.01
CA PHE A 67 5.23 -10.25 -1.74
C PHE A 67 6.29 -11.33 -1.98
N GLY A 68 7.32 -11.36 -1.13
CA GLY A 68 8.35 -12.40 -1.18
C GLY A 68 9.58 -12.07 -2.02
N GLU A 69 9.66 -10.91 -2.68
CA GLU A 69 10.85 -10.52 -3.44
C GLU A 69 12.05 -10.19 -2.53
N TYR A 70 11.80 -9.60 -1.36
CA TYR A 70 12.83 -9.22 -0.38
C TYR A 70 12.71 -9.99 0.94
N SER A 71 11.49 -10.23 1.39
CA SER A 71 11.13 -11.04 2.56
C SER A 71 9.76 -11.65 2.30
N ASN A 72 9.49 -12.83 2.87
CA ASN A 72 8.27 -13.60 2.64
C ASN A 72 6.97 -12.82 2.89
N ASP A 73 7.03 -11.85 3.80
CA ASP A 73 5.91 -11.06 4.32
C ASP A 73 5.90 -9.60 3.84
N LEU A 74 6.85 -9.20 2.98
CA LEU A 74 6.97 -7.83 2.48
C LEU A 74 6.71 -7.73 0.99
N ALA A 75 5.97 -6.70 0.60
CA ALA A 75 5.84 -6.25 -0.78
C ALA A 75 6.42 -4.84 -0.91
N MET A 76 7.28 -4.64 -1.93
CA MET A 76 7.81 -3.33 -2.24
C MET A 76 6.69 -2.46 -2.86
N VAL A 77 6.60 -1.21 -2.42
CA VAL A 77 5.64 -0.23 -2.96
C VAL A 77 6.37 0.99 -3.48
N LYS A 78 5.78 1.67 -4.47
CA LYS A 78 6.25 2.95 -4.99
C LYS A 78 5.16 3.99 -4.79
N ASN A 79 5.46 5.09 -4.11
CA ASN A 79 4.52 6.21 -3.97
C ASN A 79 4.38 6.97 -5.32
N ILE A 80 3.47 7.94 -5.38
CA ILE A 80 3.25 8.75 -6.58
C ILE A 80 4.42 9.70 -6.90
N SER A 81 5.22 10.07 -5.91
CA SER A 81 6.42 10.92 -6.06
C SER A 81 7.66 10.16 -6.53
N GLY A 82 7.57 8.83 -6.66
CA GLY A 82 8.65 7.99 -7.16
C GLY A 82 9.53 7.32 -6.11
N SER A 83 9.25 7.53 -4.83
CA SER A 83 9.97 6.88 -3.72
C SER A 83 9.42 5.50 -3.41
N TYR A 84 10.26 4.66 -2.81
CA TYR A 84 10.00 3.27 -2.51
C TYR A 84 9.97 3.01 -1.00
N GLY A 85 9.22 1.99 -0.62
CA GLY A 85 9.08 1.46 0.73
C GLY A 85 8.55 0.04 0.69
N PHE A 86 8.06 -0.46 1.81
CA PHE A 86 7.50 -1.80 1.93
C PHE A 86 6.22 -1.81 2.77
N ILE A 87 5.23 -2.57 2.32
CA ILE A 87 4.05 -2.94 3.11
C ILE A 87 4.18 -4.38 3.58
N ASN A 88 3.56 -4.70 4.72
CA ASN A 88 3.50 -6.06 5.27
C ASN A 88 2.12 -6.72 5.02
N LEU A 89 1.95 -7.93 5.56
CA LEU A 89 0.72 -8.72 5.50
C LEU A 89 -0.47 -8.15 6.28
N SER A 90 -0.30 -7.11 7.11
CA SER A 90 -1.42 -6.35 7.68
C SER A 90 -1.82 -5.16 6.81
N GLY A 91 -1.16 -4.96 5.66
CA GLY A 91 -1.39 -3.83 4.77
C GLY A 91 -0.81 -2.51 5.27
N THR A 92 0.03 -2.56 6.30
CA THR A 92 0.68 -1.38 6.89
C THR A 92 2.06 -1.17 6.29
N GLU A 93 2.52 0.09 6.20
CA GLU A 93 3.89 0.39 5.79
C GLU A 93 4.88 -0.10 6.86
N ALA A 94 5.53 -1.22 6.59
CA ALA A 94 6.63 -1.73 7.41
C ALA A 94 7.89 -0.89 7.23
N ILE A 95 8.13 -0.37 6.02
CA ILE A 95 9.19 0.60 5.74
C ILE A 95 8.57 1.75 4.95
N PRO A 96 8.65 3.01 5.43
CA PRO A 96 8.00 4.13 4.79
C PRO A 96 8.43 4.32 3.33
N ALA A 97 7.48 4.66 2.46
CA ALA A 97 7.74 4.89 1.04
C ALA A 97 8.42 6.26 0.78
N ARG A 98 9.68 6.40 1.20
CA ARG A 98 10.46 7.65 1.13
C ARG A 98 11.91 7.48 0.69
N TYR A 99 12.26 6.29 0.19
CA TYR A 99 13.62 5.97 -0.21
C TYR A 99 13.77 5.90 -1.72
N GLU A 100 14.95 6.19 -2.23
CA GLU A 100 15.28 5.83 -3.61
C GLU A 100 15.46 4.32 -3.74
N LEU A 101 15.20 3.78 -4.93
CA LEU A 101 15.35 2.35 -5.19
C LEU A 101 16.78 1.86 -4.92
N LYS A 102 17.78 2.62 -5.40
CA LYS A 102 19.20 2.31 -5.20
C LYS A 102 19.58 2.29 -3.71
N TYR A 103 18.99 3.18 -2.92
CA TYR A 103 19.21 3.20 -1.48
C TYR A 103 18.66 1.93 -0.82
N ILE A 104 17.44 1.50 -1.14
CA ILE A 104 16.87 0.25 -0.65
C ILE A 104 17.75 -0.95 -1.02
N GLN A 105 18.15 -1.05 -2.29
CA GLN A 105 18.97 -2.15 -2.79
C GLN A 105 20.29 -2.29 -2.01
N ASN A 106 20.92 -1.18 -1.67
CA ASN A 106 22.19 -1.18 -0.94
C ASN A 106 22.03 -1.29 0.58
N ASN A 107 20.87 -0.96 1.15
CA ASN A 107 20.70 -0.78 2.60
C ASN A 107 19.54 -1.61 3.19
N PHE A 108 18.98 -2.56 2.44
CA PHE A 108 17.80 -3.31 2.88
C PHE A 108 17.99 -3.94 4.26
N SER A 109 19.11 -4.60 4.54
CA SER A 109 19.37 -5.23 5.85
C SER A 109 19.36 -4.22 7.01
N SER A 110 19.90 -3.01 6.78
CA SER A 110 19.90 -1.93 7.77
C SER A 110 18.50 -1.38 8.00
N LEU A 111 17.74 -1.16 6.92
CA LEU A 111 16.35 -0.73 6.98
C LEU A 111 15.46 -1.77 7.67
N TYR A 112 15.62 -3.05 7.33
CA TYR A 112 14.91 -4.15 7.95
C TYR A 112 15.15 -4.18 9.46
N LYS A 113 16.41 -4.09 9.89
CA LYS A 113 16.75 -4.00 11.32
C LYS A 113 16.21 -2.74 12.00
N LYS A 114 16.07 -1.64 11.27
CA LYS A 114 15.60 -0.36 11.85
C LYS A 114 14.08 -0.32 12.06
N TYR A 115 13.32 -0.89 11.13
CA TYR A 115 11.86 -0.72 11.10
C TYR A 115 11.08 -1.96 11.52
N ILE A 116 11.67 -3.15 11.40
CA ILE A 116 10.96 -4.42 11.55
C ILE A 116 11.46 -5.22 12.75
N LYS A 117 12.77 -5.16 13.04
CA LYS A 117 13.40 -5.82 14.20
C LYS A 117 13.64 -4.85 15.34
#